data_AF-A0ABD7EU60-F1
#
_entry.id   AF-A0ABD7EU60-F1
#
_cell.length_a   1.000
_cell.length_b   1.000
_cell.length_c   1.000
_cell.angle_alpha   90.00
_cell.angle_beta   90.00
_cell.angle_gamma   90.00
#
_symmetry.space_group_name_H-M   'P 1'
#
loop_
_entity.id
_entity.type
_entity.pdbx_description
1 polymer ?
#
loop_
_entity_poly.entity_id
_entity_poly.type
_entity_poly.pdbx_seq_one_letter_code
_entity_poly.pdbx_strand_id
1 'polypeptide(L)'
;MTIHSLENERCKAKLLGVILLSVLWQANILFQWFLSDNTVIADSVPELLTYITISALFGLVGAIFTAFRCPSRDALKHITKAFGYCFFMMFISSWSGYDMYVYFYPDKTISYDTEYKVVHPGPSKGKSGNCEAGLKIKDKHTGYWFNICYSNNKLGKERIRDYGEVWVKTRVNEAGSYLESYKVYPEKSYFSIPSPPTALQQLNKRVISFPRPD
;
A
#
# COMPACT_ATOMS: atom_id res chain seq x y z
N MET A 1 -49.10 22.78 12.99
CA MET A 1 -47.92 22.02 12.52
C MET A 1 -48.39 20.63 12.12
N THR A 2 -48.34 20.31 10.82
CA THR A 2 -48.94 19.07 10.27
C THR A 2 -47.93 17.92 10.25
N ILE A 3 -48.43 16.70 10.45
CA ILE A 3 -47.65 15.45 10.54
C ILE A 3 -46.71 15.25 9.33
N HIS A 4 -47.12 15.70 8.15
CA HIS A 4 -46.31 15.68 6.92
C HIS A 4 -45.00 16.48 7.00
N SER A 5 -44.97 17.59 7.74
CA SER A 5 -43.76 18.39 7.89
C SER A 5 -42.73 17.70 8.79
N LEU A 6 -43.18 16.97 9.82
CA LEU A 6 -42.30 16.21 10.73
C LEU A 6 -41.72 14.96 10.06
N GLU A 7 -42.49 14.29 9.21
CA GLU A 7 -42.03 13.12 8.46
C GLU A 7 -40.97 13.49 7.41
N ASN A 8 -41.13 14.65 6.76
CA ASN A 8 -40.15 15.18 5.80
C ASN A 8 -38.81 15.49 6.48
N GLU A 9 -38.81 16.18 7.62
CA GLU A 9 -37.57 16.48 8.36
C GLU A 9 -36.89 15.21 8.89
N ARG A 10 -37.66 14.21 9.32
CA ARG A 10 -37.12 12.90 9.76
C ARG A 10 -36.52 12.11 8.60
N CYS A 11 -37.10 12.18 7.40
CA CYS A 11 -36.56 11.55 6.19
C CYS A 11 -35.24 12.23 5.76
N LYS A 12 -35.22 13.56 5.74
CA LYS A 12 -34.00 14.34 5.46
C LYS A 12 -32.88 14.02 6.46
N ALA A 13 -33.18 13.96 7.76
CA ALA A 13 -32.19 13.62 8.78
C ALA A 13 -31.64 12.20 8.61
N LYS A 14 -32.48 11.22 8.28
CA LYS A 14 -32.04 9.85 7.97
C LYS A 14 -31.16 9.80 6.72
N LEU A 15 -31.55 10.51 5.67
CA LEU A 15 -30.77 10.58 4.43
C LEU A 15 -29.41 11.24 4.66
N LEU A 16 -29.37 12.36 5.39
CA LEU A 16 -28.13 13.03 5.78
C LEU A 16 -27.24 12.12 6.62
N GLY A 17 -27.82 11.36 7.57
CA GLY A 17 -27.08 10.37 8.35
C GLY A 17 -26.44 9.29 7.50
N VAL A 18 -27.16 8.74 6.51
CA VAL A 18 -26.63 7.73 5.58
C VAL A 18 -25.51 8.30 4.72
N ILE A 19 -25.67 9.53 4.22
CA ILE A 19 -24.64 10.22 3.44
C ILE A 19 -23.38 10.44 4.29
N LEU A 20 -23.54 10.92 5.52
CA LEU A 20 -22.42 11.16 6.43
C LEU A 20 -21.64 9.87 6.72
N LEU A 21 -22.34 8.78 7.02
CA LEU A 21 -21.72 7.46 7.26
C LEU A 21 -20.96 6.96 6.02
N SER A 22 -21.52 7.15 4.84
CA SER A 22 -20.87 6.79 3.57
C SER A 22 -19.60 7.63 3.32
N VAL A 23 -19.65 8.94 3.58
CA VAL A 23 -18.47 9.81 3.45
C VAL A 23 -17.37 9.43 4.45
N LEU A 24 -17.74 9.16 5.71
CA LEU A 24 -16.79 8.70 6.73
C LEU A 24 -16.12 7.37 6.34
N TRP A 25 -16.89 6.45 5.76
CA TRP A 25 -16.39 5.18 5.25
C TRP A 25 -15.37 5.38 4.11
N GLN A 26 -15.68 6.23 3.13
CA GLN A 26 -14.74 6.50 2.04
C GLN A 26 -13.48 7.22 2.52
N ALA A 27 -13.60 8.13 3.48
CA ALA A 27 -12.44 8.76 4.11
C ALA A 27 -11.55 7.74 4.83
N ASN A 28 -12.14 6.73 5.49
CA ASN A 28 -11.39 5.65 6.12
C ASN A 28 -10.62 4.81 5.10
N ILE A 29 -11.24 4.42 3.99
CA ILE A 29 -10.58 3.66 2.91
C ILE A 29 -9.41 4.47 2.30
N LEU A 30 -9.61 5.78 2.06
CA LEU A 30 -8.54 6.64 1.55
C LEU A 30 -7.38 6.75 2.53
N PHE A 31 -7.66 6.84 3.83
CA PHE A 31 -6.64 6.86 4.87
C PHE A 31 -5.85 5.55 4.91
N GLN A 32 -6.54 4.41 4.83
CA GLN A 32 -5.90 3.09 4.75
C GLN A 32 -4.98 2.97 3.53
N TRP A 33 -5.42 3.44 2.36
CA TRP A 33 -4.63 3.41 1.14
C TRP A 33 -3.33 4.22 1.27
N PHE A 34 -3.40 5.37 1.94
CA PHE A 34 -2.22 6.18 2.25
C PHE A 34 -1.24 5.50 3.21
N LEU A 35 -1.74 4.71 4.17
CA LEU A 35 -0.89 3.92 5.07
C LEU A 35 -0.21 2.76 4.33
N SER A 36 -0.97 2.05 3.49
CA SER A 36 -0.50 0.90 2.69
C SER A 36 0.74 1.22 1.85
N ASP A 37 0.85 2.46 1.37
CA ASP A 37 1.99 2.94 0.60
C ASP A 37 3.33 2.98 1.37
N ASN A 38 3.27 2.96 2.71
CA ASN A 38 4.43 3.09 3.60
C ASN A 38 4.58 1.89 4.55
N THR A 39 3.71 0.88 4.45
CA THR A 39 3.78 -0.36 5.23
C THR A 39 4.38 -1.49 4.42
N VAL A 40 4.99 -2.42 5.14
CA VAL A 40 5.47 -3.69 4.64
C VAL A 40 5.04 -4.75 5.64
N ILE A 41 4.30 -5.74 5.17
CA ILE A 41 3.78 -6.84 5.99
C ILE A 41 4.74 -8.03 5.84
N ALA A 42 4.94 -8.79 6.92
CA ALA A 42 5.74 -10.01 6.89
C ALA A 42 4.94 -11.17 6.27
N ASP A 43 5.58 -12.02 5.44
CA ASP A 43 4.94 -13.20 4.81
C ASP A 43 4.39 -14.23 5.83
N SER A 44 4.73 -14.10 7.11
CA SER A 44 4.18 -14.94 8.18
C SER A 44 2.68 -14.75 8.41
N VAL A 45 2.10 -13.64 7.92
CA VAL A 45 0.69 -13.32 8.14
C VAL A 45 -0.15 -13.72 6.91
N PRO A 46 -1.11 -14.66 7.04
CA PRO A 46 -1.97 -15.06 5.92
C PRO A 46 -3.07 -14.02 5.68
N GLU A 47 -2.71 -12.88 5.08
CA GLU A 47 -3.58 -11.71 4.91
C GLU A 47 -4.91 -12.06 4.24
N LEU A 48 -4.84 -12.60 3.01
CA LEU A 48 -6.01 -12.91 2.20
C LEU A 48 -6.97 -13.87 2.91
N LEU A 49 -6.44 -14.87 3.61
CA LEU A 49 -7.27 -15.86 4.30
C LEU A 49 -8.03 -15.24 5.46
N THR A 50 -7.37 -14.39 6.26
CA THR A 50 -8.05 -13.69 7.37
C THR A 50 -9.12 -12.74 6.86
N TYR A 51 -8.87 -12.04 5.75
CA TYR A 51 -9.86 -11.12 5.16
C TYR A 51 -11.08 -11.88 4.64
N ILE A 52 -10.89 -12.99 3.94
CA ILE A 52 -12.00 -13.83 3.44
C ILE A 52 -12.81 -14.40 4.60
N THR A 53 -12.15 -14.91 5.64
CA THR A 53 -12.82 -15.55 6.78
C THR A 53 -13.64 -14.56 7.59
N ILE A 54 -13.08 -13.40 7.95
CA ILE A 54 -13.81 -12.35 8.67
C ILE A 54 -15.00 -11.86 7.82
N SER A 55 -14.79 -11.62 6.53
CA SER A 55 -15.84 -11.17 5.63
C SER A 55 -16.96 -12.20 5.47
N ALA A 56 -16.62 -13.50 5.41
CA ALA A 56 -17.59 -14.59 5.35
C ALA A 56 -18.45 -14.65 6.62
N LEU A 57 -17.86 -14.50 7.80
CA LEU A 57 -18.59 -14.48 9.07
C LEU A 57 -19.60 -13.32 9.10
N PHE A 58 -19.19 -12.11 8.71
CA PHE A 58 -20.10 -10.96 8.65
C PHE A 58 -21.18 -11.10 7.58
N GLY A 59 -20.84 -11.66 6.42
CA GLY A 59 -21.81 -12.03 5.39
C GLY A 59 -22.88 -12.97 5.94
N LEU A 60 -22.46 -13.99 6.70
CA LEU A 60 -23.33 -15.00 7.28
C LEU A 60 -24.25 -14.40 8.35
N VAL A 61 -23.76 -13.49 9.19
CA VAL A 61 -24.60 -12.72 10.13
C VAL A 61 -25.68 -11.92 9.40
N GLY A 62 -25.31 -11.23 8.31
CA GLY A 62 -26.28 -10.50 7.48
C GLY A 62 -27.33 -11.41 6.83
N ALA A 63 -26.91 -12.59 6.38
CA ALA A 63 -27.78 -13.62 5.82
C ALA A 63 -28.79 -14.14 6.85
N ILE A 64 -28.31 -14.52 8.03
CA ILE A 64 -29.14 -15.00 9.16
C ILE A 64 -30.15 -13.94 9.58
N PHE A 65 -29.70 -12.70 9.77
CA PHE A 65 -30.58 -11.61 10.18
C PHE A 65 -31.71 -11.36 9.18
N THR A 66 -31.39 -11.45 7.89
CA THR A 66 -32.37 -11.31 6.80
C THR A 66 -33.33 -12.50 6.74
N ALA A 67 -32.83 -13.72 6.96
CA ALA A 67 -33.63 -14.93 7.00
C ALA A 67 -34.70 -14.88 8.12
N PHE A 68 -34.34 -14.39 9.31
CA PHE A 68 -35.30 -14.22 10.41
C PHE A 68 -36.34 -13.13 10.15
N ARG A 69 -36.01 -12.10 9.36
CA ARG A 69 -36.89 -10.93 9.14
C ARG A 69 -37.86 -11.09 7.96
N CYS A 70 -37.52 -11.92 6.97
CA CYS A 70 -38.30 -12.09 5.73
C CYS A 70 -38.51 -13.57 5.37
N PRO A 71 -39.47 -14.27 5.98
CA PRO A 71 -39.86 -15.62 5.57
C PRO A 71 -40.82 -15.56 4.38
N SER A 72 -40.33 -15.14 3.21
CA SER A 72 -41.12 -15.04 1.97
C SER A 72 -40.64 -16.05 0.92
N ARG A 73 -41.45 -16.27 -0.13
CA ARG A 73 -41.13 -17.16 -1.26
C ARG A 73 -39.84 -16.75 -2.00
N ASP A 74 -39.49 -15.45 -1.92
CA ASP A 74 -38.24 -14.88 -2.44
C ASP A 74 -37.14 -14.72 -1.36
N ALA A 75 -37.29 -15.33 -0.18
CA ALA A 75 -36.35 -15.18 0.94
C ALA A 75 -34.91 -15.48 0.52
N LEU A 76 -34.68 -16.53 -0.27
CA LEU A 76 -33.34 -16.93 -0.72
C LEU A 76 -32.66 -15.82 -1.54
N LYS A 77 -33.41 -15.09 -2.37
CA LYS A 77 -32.90 -13.93 -3.12
C LYS A 77 -32.52 -12.78 -2.20
N HIS A 78 -33.31 -12.52 -1.18
CA HIS A 78 -33.00 -11.48 -0.18
C HIS A 78 -31.81 -11.85 0.70
N ILE A 79 -31.72 -13.12 1.12
CA ILE A 79 -30.63 -13.65 1.94
C ILE A 79 -29.31 -13.61 1.18
N THR A 80 -29.27 -14.09 -0.07
CA THR A 80 -28.05 -14.07 -0.90
C THR A 80 -27.61 -12.64 -1.21
N LYS A 81 -28.56 -11.73 -1.46
CA LYS A 81 -28.27 -10.30 -1.63
C LYS A 81 -27.70 -9.68 -0.36
N ALA A 82 -28.28 -9.97 0.81
CA ALA A 82 -27.77 -9.48 2.09
C ALA A 82 -26.39 -10.05 2.43
N PHE A 83 -26.17 -11.35 2.21
CA PHE A 83 -24.87 -11.99 2.35
C PHE A 83 -23.83 -11.28 1.49
N GLY A 84 -24.12 -11.11 0.19
CA GLY A 84 -23.22 -10.45 -0.74
C GLY A 84 -22.86 -9.03 -0.29
N TYR A 85 -23.85 -8.20 0.06
CA TYR A 85 -23.56 -6.83 0.52
C TYR A 85 -22.71 -6.80 1.78
N CYS A 86 -23.04 -7.59 2.81
CA CYS A 86 -22.27 -7.63 4.05
C CYS A 86 -20.85 -8.19 3.83
N PHE A 87 -20.72 -9.23 3.01
CA PHE A 87 -19.44 -9.82 2.63
C PHE A 87 -18.55 -8.81 1.90
N PHE A 88 -19.03 -8.22 0.80
CA PHE A 88 -18.23 -7.29 0.00
C PHE A 88 -17.90 -6.01 0.74
N MET A 89 -18.83 -5.49 1.54
CA MET A 89 -18.55 -4.33 2.38
C MET A 89 -17.42 -4.64 3.36
N MET A 90 -17.49 -5.74 4.10
CA MET A 90 -16.44 -6.10 5.07
C MET A 90 -15.11 -6.42 4.38
N PHE A 91 -15.15 -7.07 3.23
CA PHE A 91 -13.95 -7.43 2.47
C PHE A 91 -13.18 -6.20 1.99
N ILE A 92 -13.89 -5.20 1.45
CA ILE A 92 -13.28 -3.94 1.00
C ILE A 92 -12.63 -3.20 2.17
N SER A 93 -13.26 -3.19 3.35
CA SER A 93 -12.69 -2.54 4.55
C SER A 93 -11.48 -3.26 5.11
N SER A 94 -11.50 -4.59 5.01
CA SER A 94 -10.49 -5.44 5.63
C SER A 94 -9.22 -5.50 4.79
N TRP A 95 -9.29 -5.17 3.49
CA TRP A 95 -8.17 -5.28 2.55
C TRP A 95 -6.87 -4.63 3.03
N SER A 96 -6.96 -3.53 3.80
CA SER A 96 -5.81 -2.82 4.39
C SER A 96 -5.85 -2.82 5.92
N GLY A 97 -6.44 -3.87 6.51
CA GLY A 97 -6.57 -4.02 7.96
C GLY A 97 -5.22 -4.19 8.66
N TYR A 98 -4.31 -4.98 8.07
CA TYR A 98 -2.98 -5.18 8.65
C TYR A 98 -2.10 -3.92 8.56
N ASP A 99 -2.21 -3.14 7.48
CA ASP A 99 -1.52 -1.85 7.36
C ASP A 99 -1.90 -0.91 8.51
N MET A 100 -3.20 -0.88 8.83
CA MET A 100 -3.73 -0.10 9.95
C MET A 100 -3.26 -0.66 11.30
N TYR A 101 -3.23 -1.97 11.46
CA TYR A 101 -2.73 -2.64 12.68
C TYR A 101 -1.27 -2.27 12.96
N VAL A 102 -0.39 -2.40 11.96
CA VAL A 102 1.04 -2.06 12.08
C VAL A 102 1.23 -0.57 12.43
N TYR A 103 0.38 0.31 11.91
CA TYR A 103 0.46 1.75 12.19
C TYR A 103 0.03 2.12 13.62
N PHE A 104 -1.11 1.60 14.09
CA PHE A 104 -1.71 1.98 15.38
C PHE A 104 -1.11 1.24 16.58
N TYR A 105 -0.63 0.01 16.38
CA TYR A 105 -0.07 -0.82 17.44
C TYR A 105 1.41 -1.14 17.19
N PRO A 106 2.32 -0.16 17.24
CA PRO A 106 3.74 -0.45 17.10
C PRO A 106 4.30 -1.01 18.42
N ASP A 107 5.03 -2.13 18.36
CA ASP A 107 5.72 -2.68 19.54
C ASP A 107 6.94 -1.83 19.90
N LYS A 108 7.67 -1.39 18.88
CA LYS A 108 8.85 -0.53 19.03
C LYS A 108 9.08 0.34 17.80
N THR A 109 9.78 1.45 18.01
CA THR A 109 10.29 2.29 16.92
C THR A 109 11.79 2.11 16.82
N ILE A 110 12.29 1.71 15.67
CA ILE A 110 13.71 1.49 15.42
C ILE A 110 14.22 2.45 14.35
N SER A 111 15.49 2.82 14.47
CA SER A 111 16.20 3.62 13.47
C SER A 111 17.46 2.89 13.03
N TYR A 112 17.71 2.82 11.73
CA TYR A 112 18.87 2.13 11.19
C TYR A 112 19.24 2.65 9.80
N ASP A 113 20.51 2.49 9.45
CA ASP A 113 21.00 2.70 8.09
C ASP A 113 20.81 1.42 7.27
N THR A 114 20.27 1.56 6.07
CA THR A 114 20.00 0.44 5.15
C THR A 114 20.29 0.84 3.71
N GLU A 115 20.32 -0.14 2.82
CA GLU A 115 20.51 0.07 1.39
C GLU A 115 19.22 0.55 0.71
N TYR A 116 19.38 1.48 -0.25
CA TYR A 116 18.32 1.90 -1.14
C TYR A 116 18.68 1.65 -2.61
N LYS A 117 17.66 1.46 -3.45
CA LYS A 117 17.76 1.32 -4.91
C LYS A 117 16.75 2.22 -5.59
N VAL A 118 17.18 2.99 -6.59
CA VAL A 118 16.26 3.72 -7.47
C VAL A 118 15.85 2.81 -8.62
N VAL A 119 14.56 2.73 -8.90
CA VAL A 119 13.99 1.89 -9.97
C VAL A 119 13.13 2.73 -10.92
N HIS A 120 13.25 2.43 -12.22
CA HIS A 120 12.43 3.02 -13.28
C HIS A 120 11.77 1.90 -14.10
N PRO A 121 10.45 1.95 -14.33
CA PRO A 121 9.48 2.91 -13.79
C PRO A 121 9.25 2.75 -12.28
N GLY A 122 8.74 3.78 -11.63
CA GLY A 122 8.39 3.73 -10.21
C GLY A 122 7.18 2.84 -9.89
N PRO A 123 6.84 2.66 -8.60
CA PRO A 123 5.65 1.92 -8.19
C PRO A 123 4.40 2.49 -8.84
N SER A 124 3.51 1.62 -9.31
CA SER A 124 2.20 2.03 -9.81
C SER A 124 1.40 2.66 -8.67
N LYS A 125 1.03 3.94 -8.81
CA LYS A 125 0.14 4.66 -7.88
C LYS A 125 -1.31 4.66 -8.39
N GLY A 126 -1.70 3.60 -9.11
CA GLY A 126 -3.01 3.49 -9.74
C GLY A 126 -3.14 4.31 -11.03
N LYS A 127 -4.37 4.53 -11.50
CA LYS A 127 -4.66 5.15 -12.81
C LYS A 127 -4.33 6.64 -12.91
N SER A 128 -4.21 7.35 -11.78
CA SER A 128 -4.05 8.82 -11.73
C SER A 128 -2.67 9.28 -11.26
N GLY A 129 -1.79 8.38 -10.80
CA GLY A 129 -0.48 8.72 -10.27
C GLY A 129 0.64 8.16 -11.13
N ASN A 130 1.28 9.01 -11.92
CA ASN A 130 2.50 8.65 -12.63
C ASN A 130 3.68 8.80 -11.67
N CYS A 131 4.24 7.67 -11.24
CA CYS A 131 5.49 7.65 -10.49
C CYS A 131 6.66 7.41 -11.46
N GLU A 132 7.39 8.48 -11.81
CA GLU A 132 8.52 8.41 -12.75
C GLU A 132 9.64 7.49 -12.25
N ALA A 133 9.84 7.44 -10.94
CA ALA A 133 10.91 6.71 -10.29
C ALA A 133 10.46 6.18 -8.93
N GLY A 134 10.89 4.98 -8.57
CA GLY A 134 10.64 4.38 -7.25
C GLY A 134 11.91 4.37 -6.43
N LEU A 135 11.80 4.67 -5.14
CA LEU A 135 12.88 4.42 -4.19
C LEU A 135 12.54 3.14 -3.41
N LYS A 136 13.28 2.07 -3.68
CA LYS A 136 13.18 0.82 -2.94
C LYS A 136 14.11 0.87 -1.75
N ILE A 137 13.57 0.77 -0.54
CA ILE A 137 14.35 0.77 0.70
C ILE A 137 14.19 -0.56 1.41
N LYS A 138 15.29 -1.22 1.75
CA LYS A 138 15.23 -2.54 2.39
C LYS A 138 14.91 -2.43 3.87
N ASP A 139 13.86 -3.10 4.30
CA ASP A 139 13.53 -3.26 5.70
C ASP A 139 14.41 -4.36 6.33
N LYS A 140 15.04 -4.04 7.47
CA LYS A 140 15.85 -5.02 8.22
C LYS A 140 14.99 -5.95 9.07
N HIS A 141 13.79 -5.53 9.44
CA HIS A 141 12.90 -6.30 10.31
C HIS A 141 12.20 -7.42 9.53
N THR A 142 11.53 -7.08 8.43
CA THR A 142 10.81 -8.06 7.61
C THR A 142 11.64 -8.65 6.47
N GLY A 143 12.71 -7.99 6.03
CA GLY A 143 13.54 -8.40 4.90
C GLY A 143 13.00 -7.98 3.51
N TYR A 144 11.80 -7.40 3.44
CA TYR A 144 11.21 -6.90 2.20
C TYR A 144 11.61 -5.46 1.90
N TRP A 145 11.17 -4.95 0.75
CA TRP A 145 11.49 -3.62 0.26
C TRP A 145 10.28 -2.70 0.36
N PHE A 146 10.39 -1.60 1.09
CA PHE A 146 9.48 -0.48 0.94
C PHE A 146 9.61 0.06 -0.48
N ASN A 147 8.48 0.28 -1.16
CA ASN A 147 8.47 0.80 -2.53
C ASN A 147 7.78 2.16 -2.57
N ILE A 148 8.54 3.21 -2.30
CA ILE A 148 7.99 4.56 -2.20
C ILE A 148 8.17 5.31 -3.52
N CYS A 149 7.22 6.19 -3.82
CA CYS A 149 7.33 7.00 -5.02
C CYS A 149 8.37 8.11 -4.85
N TYR A 150 9.32 8.16 -5.76
CA TYR A 150 10.35 9.18 -5.83
C TYR A 150 9.98 10.19 -6.93
N SER A 151 9.69 11.43 -6.53
CA SER A 151 9.38 12.53 -7.45
C SER A 151 10.42 13.64 -7.29
N ASN A 152 10.90 14.12 -8.44
CA ASN A 152 11.98 15.09 -8.64
C ASN A 152 11.87 16.39 -7.80
N ASN A 153 10.69 16.72 -7.28
CA ASN A 153 10.43 17.96 -6.57
C ASN A 153 10.74 17.93 -5.06
N LYS A 154 10.91 16.76 -4.42
CA LYS A 154 11.09 16.69 -2.95
C LYS A 154 12.53 16.56 -2.49
N LEU A 155 13.41 15.93 -3.28
CA LEU A 155 14.84 15.85 -3.04
C LEU A 155 15.51 16.06 -4.40
N GLY A 156 16.20 17.19 -4.60
CA GLY A 156 16.67 17.63 -5.91
C GLY A 156 17.39 16.54 -6.72
N LYS A 157 17.04 16.47 -8.02
CA LYS A 157 17.49 15.49 -9.04
C LYS A 157 18.98 15.11 -9.00
N GLU A 158 19.85 16.01 -8.54
CA GLU A 158 21.30 15.89 -8.73
C GLU A 158 22.04 15.14 -7.62
N ARG A 159 21.38 14.82 -6.49
CA ARG A 159 22.08 14.30 -5.31
C ARG A 159 21.89 12.82 -5.01
N ILE A 160 20.91 12.15 -5.61
CA ILE A 160 20.60 10.75 -5.29
C ILE A 160 21.06 9.87 -6.45
N ARG A 161 22.08 9.04 -6.20
CA ARG A 161 22.54 8.01 -7.14
C ARG A 161 21.60 6.82 -7.15
N ASP A 162 21.69 5.96 -8.17
CA ASP A 162 20.85 4.77 -8.33
C ASP A 162 20.92 3.78 -7.15
N TYR A 163 22.01 3.84 -6.37
CA TYR A 163 22.24 3.00 -5.20
C TYR A 163 22.96 3.76 -4.09
N GLY A 164 22.64 3.45 -2.83
CA GLY A 164 23.36 4.00 -1.68
C GLY A 164 22.78 3.62 -0.33
N GLU A 165 23.19 4.36 0.70
CA GLU A 165 22.66 4.23 2.06
C GLU A 165 21.59 5.27 2.37
N VAL A 166 20.56 4.82 3.07
CA VAL A 166 19.47 5.64 3.58
C VAL A 166 19.31 5.35 5.07
N TRP A 167 19.21 6.41 5.86
CA TRP A 167 18.75 6.31 7.23
C TRP A 167 17.24 6.21 7.24
N VAL A 168 16.70 5.21 7.91
CA VAL A 168 15.26 5.04 8.08
C VAL A 168 14.90 4.98 9.55
N LYS A 169 13.71 5.48 9.84
CA LYS A 169 13.01 5.31 11.11
C LYS A 169 11.71 4.57 10.81
N THR A 170 11.58 3.38 11.37
CA THR A 170 10.40 2.52 11.17
C THR A 170 9.75 2.18 12.50
N ARG A 171 8.42 2.10 12.47
CA ARG A 171 7.64 1.49 13.54
C ARG A 171 7.45 0.03 13.20
N VAL A 172 7.74 -0.87 14.12
CA VAL A 172 7.72 -2.31 13.84
C VAL A 172 6.83 -3.04 14.83
N ASN A 173 6.16 -4.07 14.34
CA ASN A 173 5.38 -5.04 15.10
C ASN A 173 5.72 -6.45 14.55
N GLU A 174 5.31 -7.51 15.25
CA GLU A 174 5.25 -8.88 14.73
C GLU A 174 4.64 -9.00 13.33
N ALA A 175 3.59 -8.21 13.03
CA ALA A 175 2.92 -8.25 11.73
C ALA A 175 3.72 -7.60 10.58
N GLY A 176 4.59 -6.63 10.88
CA GLY A 176 5.29 -5.89 9.84
C GLY A 176 5.93 -4.57 10.30
N SER A 177 6.25 -3.72 9.34
CA SER A 177 6.95 -2.46 9.53
C SER A 177 6.25 -1.31 8.80
N TYR A 178 6.14 -0.15 9.46
CA TYR A 178 5.69 1.11 8.88
C TYR A 178 6.85 2.11 8.79
N LEU A 179 7.06 2.68 7.60
CA LEU A 179 8.07 3.71 7.36
C LEU A 179 7.61 5.07 7.87
N GLU A 180 8.17 5.53 9.00
CA GLU A 180 7.81 6.81 9.59
C GLU A 180 8.59 7.97 8.94
N SER A 181 9.89 7.78 8.71
CA SER A 181 10.71 8.76 8.00
C SER A 181 11.95 8.13 7.38
N TYR A 182 12.49 8.77 6.35
CA TYR A 182 13.75 8.38 5.73
C TYR A 182 14.57 9.61 5.36
N LYS A 183 15.90 9.49 5.42
CA LYS A 183 16.86 10.51 5.01
C LYS A 183 17.95 9.86 4.17
N VAL A 184 18.04 10.27 2.90
CA VAL A 184 19.07 9.78 1.98
C VAL A 184 20.35 10.59 2.17
N TYR A 185 21.49 9.91 2.31
CA TYR A 185 22.80 10.55 2.39
C TYR A 185 23.45 10.54 1.01
N PRO A 186 23.54 11.68 0.32
CA PRO A 186 24.11 11.74 -1.04
C PRO A 186 25.61 11.37 -1.10
N GLU A 187 26.33 11.46 0.02
CA GLU A 187 27.77 11.22 0.09
C GLU A 187 28.15 9.75 0.39
N LYS A 188 27.21 8.94 0.90
CA LYS A 188 27.43 7.52 1.26
C LYS A 188 26.88 6.54 0.20
N SER A 189 26.86 6.95 -1.06
CA SER A 189 26.46 6.09 -2.16
C SER A 189 27.59 5.11 -2.50
N TYR A 190 27.39 3.81 -2.23
CA TYR A 190 28.38 2.78 -2.53
C TYR A 190 28.44 2.53 -4.03
N PHE A 191 29.66 2.61 -4.58
CA PHE A 191 30.06 2.32 -5.96
C PHE A 191 29.77 3.36 -7.05
N SER A 192 30.81 4.16 -7.31
CA SER A 192 31.39 4.24 -8.64
C SER A 192 31.68 2.81 -9.13
N ILE A 193 31.05 2.37 -10.22
CA ILE A 193 31.52 1.18 -10.94
C ILE A 193 33.02 1.41 -11.21
N PRO A 194 33.96 0.54 -10.80
CA PRO A 194 35.32 0.67 -11.28
C PRO A 194 35.21 0.55 -12.79
N SER A 195 35.64 1.58 -13.51
CA SER A 195 35.85 1.45 -14.94
C SER A 195 36.62 0.14 -15.19
N PRO A 196 36.22 -0.66 -16.19
CA PRO A 196 36.92 -1.91 -16.49
C PRO A 196 38.41 -1.60 -16.56
N PRO A 197 39.28 -2.44 -15.97
CA PRO A 197 40.70 -2.16 -15.90
C PRO A 197 41.20 -1.78 -17.30
N THR A 198 42.01 -0.73 -17.41
CA THR A 198 42.48 -0.14 -18.68
C THR A 198 43.06 -1.20 -19.63
N ALA A 199 43.54 -2.33 -19.09
CA ALA A 199 43.95 -3.52 -19.84
C ALA A 199 42.84 -4.12 -20.75
N LEU A 200 41.58 -4.16 -20.31
CA LEU A 200 40.44 -4.65 -21.11
C LEU A 200 39.98 -3.63 -22.17
N GLN A 201 40.14 -2.33 -21.91
CA GLN A 201 39.89 -1.29 -22.92
C GLN A 201 40.98 -1.25 -24.00
N GLN A 202 42.24 -1.52 -23.66
CA GLN A 202 43.31 -1.64 -24.64
C GLN A 202 43.22 -2.92 -25.48
N LEU A 203 42.79 -4.05 -24.89
CA LEU A 203 42.56 -5.28 -25.64
C LEU A 203 41.46 -5.09 -26.68
N ASN A 204 40.36 -4.43 -26.32
CA ASN A 204 39.26 -4.16 -27.25
C ASN A 204 39.66 -3.19 -28.38
N LYS A 205 40.56 -2.22 -28.12
CA LYS A 205 41.08 -1.33 -29.16
C LYS A 205 42.07 -2.00 -30.13
N ARG A 206 42.81 -3.04 -29.70
CA ARG A 206 43.77 -3.75 -30.57
C ARG A 206 43.12 -4.86 -31.42
N VAL A 207 41.95 -5.36 -31.04
CA VAL A 207 41.28 -6.46 -31.76
C VAL A 207 40.43 -5.94 -32.94
N ILE A 208 40.13 -4.64 -33.00
CA ILE A 208 39.38 -4.01 -34.09
C ILE A 208 40.35 -3.31 -35.06
N SER A 209 41.27 -4.06 -35.65
CA SER A 209 41.95 -3.67 -36.88
C SER A 209 42.08 -4.90 -37.76
N PHE A 210 40.97 -5.29 -38.41
CA PHE A 210 41.04 -6.22 -39.52
C PHE A 210 41.60 -5.49 -40.73
N PRO A 211 42.67 -5.99 -41.37
CA PRO A 211 43.10 -5.46 -42.65
C PRO A 211 42.00 -5.76 -43.68
N ARG A 212 41.63 -4.72 -44.44
CA ARG A 212 40.76 -4.82 -45.60
C ARG A 212 41.52 -5.66 -46.65
N PRO A 213 40.97 -6.77 -47.15
CA PRO A 213 41.61 -7.50 -48.24
C PRO A 213 41.51 -6.66 -49.52
N ASP A 214 42.62 -6.64 -50.26
CA ASP A 214 42.81 -5.95 -51.54
C ASP A 214 41.90 -6.50 -52.65
#